data_AF-A0A1C6E0N0-F1
#
_entry.id   AF-A0A1C6E0N0-F1
#
_cell.length_a   1.000
_cell.length_b   1.000
_cell.length_c   1.000
_cell.angle_alpha   90.00
_cell.angle_beta   90.00
_cell.angle_gamma   90.00
#
_symmetry.space_group_name_H-M   'P 1'
#
loop_
_entity.id
_entity.type
_entity.pdbx_description
1 polymer ?
#
loop_
_entity_poly.entity_id
_entity_poly.type
_entity_poly.pdbx_seq_one_letter_code
_entity_poly.pdbx_strand_id
1 'polypeptide(L)'
;MEIVVFNGNSGNATHITDKEQIQHIVENLNGVELKRSKPSLGYMGYSFKVTIYLSDGNEAGDWNNFIINSDDTIRKDPFFYSVTKGNIDYSYIEGIVE
;
A
#
# COMPACT_ATOMS: atom_id res chain seq x y z
N MET A 1 -14.18 -0.17 8.29
CA MET A 1 -12.81 -0.06 7.75
C MET A 1 -12.82 -0.64 6.36
N GLU A 2 -12.12 0.00 5.44
CA GLU A 2 -12.01 -0.39 4.04
C GLU A 2 -10.59 -0.05 3.56
N ILE A 3 -10.04 -0.87 2.67
CA ILE A 3 -8.81 -0.55 1.95
C ILE A 3 -9.16 -0.45 0.47
N VAL A 4 -8.93 0.70 -0.12
CA VAL A 4 -9.05 0.90 -1.57
C VAL A 4 -7.66 0.77 -2.18
N VAL A 5 -7.54 -0.14 -3.14
CA VAL A 5 -6.31 -0.34 -3.90
C VAL A 5 -6.57 0.02 -5.35
N PHE A 6 -5.86 1.04 -5.85
CA PHE A 6 -5.83 1.36 -7.27
C PHE A 6 -4.64 0.67 -7.93
N ASN A 7 -4.90 -0.22 -8.88
CA ASN A 7 -3.90 -0.94 -9.64
C ASN A 7 -3.45 -0.10 -10.84
N GLY A 8 -2.23 0.42 -10.79
CA GLY A 8 -1.64 1.24 -11.84
C GLY A 8 -1.30 0.47 -13.12
N ASN A 9 -1.31 -0.87 -13.10
CA ASN A 9 -1.11 -1.70 -14.29
C ASN A 9 -2.40 -1.91 -15.08
N SER A 10 -3.54 -2.10 -14.39
CA SER A 10 -4.85 -2.33 -15.01
C SER A 10 -5.70 -1.06 -15.13
N GLY A 11 -5.48 -0.08 -14.25
CA GLY A 11 -6.32 1.11 -14.11
C GLY A 11 -7.58 0.89 -13.24
N ASN A 12 -7.72 -0.27 -12.60
CA ASN A 12 -8.87 -0.63 -11.79
C ASN A 12 -8.71 -0.24 -10.31
N ALA A 13 -9.83 0.02 -9.65
CA ALA A 13 -9.89 0.21 -8.21
C ALA A 13 -10.62 -0.99 -7.57
N THR A 14 -9.96 -1.63 -6.60
CA THR A 14 -10.55 -2.70 -5.80
C THR A 14 -10.89 -2.18 -4.41
N HIS A 15 -12.14 -2.39 -4.00
CA HIS A 15 -12.66 -2.03 -2.68
C HIS A 15 -12.62 -3.24 -1.76
N ILE A 16 -11.62 -3.30 -0.89
CA ILE A 16 -11.40 -4.42 0.03
C ILE A 16 -12.17 -4.12 1.32
N THR A 17 -13.27 -4.86 1.53
CA THR A 17 -14.14 -4.78 2.72
C THR A 17 -14.18 -6.09 3.52
N ASP A 18 -13.61 -7.16 2.97
CA ASP A 18 -13.47 -8.43 3.68
C ASP A 18 -12.51 -8.29 4.87
N LYS A 19 -12.92 -8.81 6.02
CA LYS A 19 -12.19 -8.61 7.27
C LYS A 19 -10.89 -9.39 7.32
N GLU A 20 -10.85 -10.60 6.76
CA GLU A 20 -9.65 -11.43 6.77
C GLU A 20 -8.60 -10.83 5.83
N GLN A 21 -9.03 -10.34 4.66
CA GLN A 21 -8.15 -9.63 3.72
C GLN A 21 -7.57 -8.35 4.33
N ILE A 22 -8.42 -7.52 4.94
CA ILE A 22 -7.97 -6.29 5.60
C ILE A 22 -6.99 -6.62 6.73
N GLN A 23 -7.31 -7.61 7.56
CA GLN A 23 -6.44 -8.01 8.67
C GLN A 23 -5.08 -8.47 8.16
N HIS A 24 -5.03 -9.34 7.15
CA HIS A 24 -3.78 -9.81 6.55
C HIS A 24 -2.92 -8.66 6.02
N ILE A 25 -3.52 -7.73 5.26
CA ILE A 25 -2.80 -6.57 4.69
C ILE A 25 -2.24 -5.68 5.81
N VAL A 26 -3.05 -5.35 6.82
CA VAL A 26 -2.63 -4.47 7.91
C VAL A 26 -1.56 -5.12 8.79
N GLU A 27 -1.70 -6.41 9.12
CA GLU A 27 -0.71 -7.15 9.91
C GLU A 27 0.62 -7.28 9.16
N ASN A 28 0.58 -7.60 7.86
CA ASN A 28 1.79 -7.66 7.04
C ASN A 28 2.50 -6.30 7.00
N LEU A 29 1.78 -5.22 6.69
CA LEU A 29 2.37 -3.87 6.59
C LEU A 29 2.92 -3.38 7.93
N ASN A 30 2.26 -3.68 9.06
CA ASN A 30 2.76 -3.33 10.39
C ASN A 30 3.98 -4.17 10.83
N GLY A 31 4.18 -5.35 10.21
CA GLY A 31 5.33 -6.22 10.47
C GLY A 31 6.61 -5.81 9.73
N VAL A 32 6.54 -4.79 8.88
CA VAL A 32 7.65 -4.34 8.01
C VAL A 32 8.33 -3.11 8.60
N GLU A 33 9.67 -3.14 8.68
CA GLU A 33 10.46 -1.95 9.02
C GLU A 33 10.93 -1.25 7.74
N LEU A 34 10.70 0.06 7.66
CA LEU A 34 10.99 0.87 6.47
C LEU A 34 12.06 1.93 6.76
N LYS A 35 12.94 2.16 5.79
CA LYS A 35 13.89 3.27 5.81
C LYS A 35 13.68 4.17 4.61
N ARG A 36 13.47 5.47 4.87
CA ARG A 36 13.44 6.49 3.83
C ARG A 36 14.76 6.47 3.05
N SER A 37 14.68 6.43 1.72
CA SER A 37 15.86 6.35 0.85
C SER A 37 16.10 7.67 0.12
N LYS A 38 15.46 7.89 -1.03
CA LYS A 38 15.68 9.04 -1.93
C LYS A 38 14.36 9.72 -2.31
N PRO A 39 14.37 10.97 -2.80
CA PRO A 39 13.18 11.61 -3.34
C PRO A 39 12.54 10.81 -4.48
N SER A 40 11.21 10.85 -4.60
CA SER A 40 10.44 10.16 -5.65
C SER A 40 9.97 11.07 -6.80
N LEU A 41 10.33 12.37 -6.77
CA LEU A 41 9.97 13.35 -7.79
C LEU A 41 10.43 12.93 -9.19
N GLY A 42 9.51 13.02 -10.16
CA GLY A 42 9.77 12.65 -11.56
C GLY A 42 9.64 11.16 -11.89
N TYR A 43 9.47 10.29 -10.89
CA TYR A 43 9.19 8.87 -11.14
C TYR A 43 7.72 8.66 -11.51
N MET A 44 7.50 8.11 -12.70
CA MET A 44 6.17 7.83 -13.26
C MET A 44 5.78 6.37 -13.07
N GLY A 45 4.47 6.11 -13.04
CA GLY A 45 3.91 4.76 -12.89
C GLY A 45 4.03 4.21 -11.47
N TYR A 46 3.23 3.19 -11.15
CA TYR A 46 3.24 2.44 -9.89
C TYR A 46 2.43 1.15 -10.02
N SER A 47 2.67 0.18 -9.15
CA SER A 47 1.83 -1.04 -9.08
C SER A 47 0.53 -0.74 -8.34
N PHE A 48 0.60 -0.39 -7.04
CA PHE A 48 -0.60 -0.20 -6.23
C PHE A 48 -0.57 1.13 -5.49
N LYS A 49 -1.63 1.92 -5.59
CA LYS A 49 -1.89 3.05 -4.69
C LYS A 49 -2.92 2.61 -3.65
N VAL A 50 -2.57 2.72 -2.38
CA VAL A 50 -3.36 2.24 -1.25
C VAL A 50 -3.92 3.43 -0.48
N THR A 51 -5.23 3.42 -0.26
CA THR A 51 -5.95 4.35 0.61
C THR A 51 -6.75 3.57 1.64
N ILE A 52 -6.61 3.91 2.92
CA ILE A 52 -7.24 3.23 4.05
C ILE A 52 -8.33 4.15 4.61
N TYR A 53 -9.55 3.64 4.74
CA TYR A 53 -10.68 4.30 5.34
C TYR A 53 -11.06 3.63 6.68
N LEU A 54 -11.24 4.43 7.71
CA LEU A 54 -11.73 4.01 9.02
C LEU A 54 -13.22 3.65 8.95
N SER A 55 -13.77 3.07 10.02
CA SER A 55 -15.17 2.64 10.06
C SER A 55 -16.19 3.77 10.02
N ASP A 56 -15.76 5.01 10.26
CA ASP A 56 -16.58 6.23 10.12
C ASP A 56 -16.54 6.81 8.68
N GLY A 57 -15.81 6.17 7.75
CA GLY A 57 -15.64 6.62 6.37
C GLY A 57 -14.56 7.68 6.17
N ASN A 58 -13.89 8.14 7.24
CA ASN A 58 -12.76 9.05 7.12
C ASN A 58 -11.49 8.31 6.73
N GLU A 59 -10.59 8.98 6.00
CA GLU A 59 -9.27 8.46 5.74
C GLU A 59 -8.47 8.26 7.03
N ALA A 60 -7.73 7.15 7.13
CA ALA A 60 -6.76 6.94 8.19
C ALA A 60 -5.70 8.05 8.16
N GLY A 61 -5.10 8.35 9.33
CA GLY A 61 -4.13 9.43 9.51
C GLY A 61 -2.77 9.17 8.88
N ASP A 62 -1.71 9.21 9.70
CA ASP A 62 -0.32 9.38 9.23
C ASP A 62 0.15 8.39 8.16
N TRP A 63 -0.16 7.10 8.29
CA TRP A 63 0.28 6.05 7.35
C TRP A 63 -0.81 5.66 6.35
N ASN A 64 -1.20 6.64 5.53
CA ASN A 64 -2.21 6.49 4.48
C ASN A 64 -1.73 7.09 3.14
N ASN A 65 -2.44 6.82 2.04
CA ASN A 65 -2.18 7.34 0.70
C ASN A 65 -0.74 7.09 0.22
N PHE A 66 -0.28 5.86 0.35
CA PHE A 66 1.03 5.44 -0.10
C PHE A 66 0.93 4.53 -1.33
N ILE A 67 2.05 4.36 -2.00
CA ILE A 67 2.19 3.52 -3.18
C ILE A 67 3.08 2.33 -2.82
N ILE A 68 2.65 1.13 -3.18
CA ILE A 68 3.48 -0.07 -3.16
C ILE A 68 4.00 -0.28 -4.59
N ASN A 69 5.32 -0.24 -4.74
CA ASN A 69 6.00 -0.47 -6.02
C ASN A 69 6.42 -1.93 -6.21
N SER A 70 6.81 -2.58 -5.12
CA SER A 70 7.29 -3.96 -5.05
C SER A 70 7.17 -4.45 -3.61
N ASP A 71 7.58 -5.69 -3.38
CA ASP A 71 7.64 -6.35 -2.07
C ASP A 71 8.64 -5.70 -1.08
N ASP A 72 9.53 -4.84 -1.58
CA ASP A 72 10.55 -4.14 -0.78
C ASP A 72 10.50 -2.61 -0.87
N THR A 73 9.58 -2.03 -1.68
CA THR A 73 9.61 -0.59 -2.00
C THR A 73 8.24 0.05 -1.89
N ILE A 74 8.16 1.10 -1.07
CA ILE A 74 7.00 1.98 -0.92
C ILE A 74 7.38 3.40 -1.34
N ARG A 75 6.43 4.16 -1.89
CA ARG A 75 6.50 5.62 -1.97
C ARG A 75 5.42 6.23 -1.08
N LYS A 76 5.81 7.15 -0.22
CA LYS A 76 4.90 7.95 0.60
C LYS A 76 5.51 9.32 0.77
N ASP A 77 4.70 10.37 0.65
CA ASP A 77 5.22 11.73 0.57
C ASP A 77 6.25 11.79 -0.61
N PRO A 78 7.01 12.86 -0.88
CA PRO A 78 7.87 12.90 -2.06
C PRO A 78 9.14 12.03 -1.93
N PHE A 79 9.05 10.85 -1.29
CA PHE A 79 10.17 9.95 -1.01
C PHE A 79 9.84 8.48 -1.28
N PHE A 80 10.89 7.73 -1.61
CA PHE A 80 10.93 6.28 -1.53
C PHE A 80 11.28 5.82 -0.11
N TYR A 81 10.76 4.66 0.26
CA TYR A 81 11.08 3.89 1.45
C TYR A 81 11.40 2.47 1.02
N SER A 82 12.48 1.92 1.56
CA SER A 82 12.88 0.55 1.32
C SER A 82 12.71 -0.28 2.58
N VAL A 83 12.27 -1.52 2.42
CA VAL A 83 12.18 -2.48 3.52
C VAL A 83 13.57 -2.80 4.04
N THR A 84 13.76 -2.69 5.35
CA THR A 84 14.98 -3.10 6.04
C THR A 84 14.81 -4.38 6.84
N LYS A 85 13.57 -4.79 7.13
CA LYS A 85 13.21 -6.03 7.81
C LYS A 85 11.77 -6.42 7.50
N GLY A 86 11.50 -7.71 7.39
CA GLY A 86 10.21 -8.22 6.91
C GLY A 86 10.14 -8.17 5.38
N ASN A 87 8.93 -8.31 4.84
CA ASN A 87 8.64 -8.20 3.42
C ASN A 87 7.17 -7.80 3.25
N ILE A 88 6.88 -6.95 2.28
CA ILE A 88 5.51 -6.59 1.93
C ILE A 88 4.97 -7.75 1.09
N ASP A 89 3.83 -8.32 1.49
CA ASP A 89 3.19 -9.42 0.79
C ASP A 89 2.51 -8.93 -0.50
N TYR A 90 3.35 -8.51 -1.44
CA TYR A 90 2.95 -7.91 -2.71
C TYR A 90 2.11 -8.87 -3.54
N SER A 91 2.51 -10.15 -3.58
CA SER A 91 1.81 -11.17 -4.35
C SER A 91 0.41 -11.46 -3.82
N TYR A 92 0.20 -11.36 -2.50
CA TYR A 92 -1.16 -11.45 -1.96
C TYR A 92 -2.04 -10.31 -2.45
N ILE A 93 -1.54 -9.06 -2.38
CA ILE A 93 -2.29 -7.88 -2.88
C ILE A 93 -2.58 -8.05 -4.37
N GLU A 94 -1.56 -8.42 -5.16
CA GLU A 94 -1.72 -8.69 -6.60
C GLU A 94 -2.77 -9.77 -6.89
N GLY A 95 -2.86 -10.81 -6.06
CA GLY A 95 -3.82 -11.90 -6.23
C GLY A 95 -5.27 -11.54 -5.92
N ILE A 96 -5.53 -10.43 -5.23
CA ILE A 96 -6.89 -10.00 -4.84
C ILE A 96 -7.35 -8.71 -5.52
N VAL A 97 -6.48 -8.06 -6.32
CA VAL A 97 -6.81 -6.85 -7.07
C VAL A 97 -6.86 -7.14 -8.57
N GLU A 98 -7.84 -6.55 -9.26
CA GLU A 98 -8.10 -6.75 -10.70
C GLU A 98 -7.18 -5.93 -11.62
#